data_AF-A0A359KFM1-F1
#
_entry.id   AF-A0A359KFM1-F1
#
_cell.length_a   1.000
_cell.length_b   1.000
_cell.length_c   1.000
_cell.angle_alpha   90.00
_cell.angle_beta   90.00
_cell.angle_gamma   90.00
#
_symmetry.space_group_name_H-M   'P 1'
#
loop_
_entity.id
_entity.type
_entity.pdbx_description
1 polymer ?
#
loop_
_entity_poly.entity_id
_entity_poly.type
_entity_poly.pdbx_seq_one_letter_code
_entity_poly.pdbx_strand_id
1 'polypeptide(L)'
;MGTVVLISPTVDLRSQLLPVREQGRRQACLPFASSCAHEHQRMADAHLSVEYLFFHAIARASGNPLIGTTMTATAVALAQDGQPLEAEWPYALVQPDPWSPPALKSEAWKATLVPNQLSFSDLVSHLDKGAPIVLGLVITDAFFDPDDDGVVPDLTPDIERAGHAVLAVGHGMHEGEPAILVRNSWGEAWGLQGHAWLTRTYIDRQLRETATLT
;
A
#
# COMPACT_ATOMS: atom_id res chain seq x y z
N MET A 1 -9.36 -6.28 33.39
CA MET A 1 -9.06 -4.98 32.79
C MET A 1 -7.60 -5.04 32.40
N GLY A 2 -7.31 -5.50 31.18
CA GLY A 2 -5.96 -5.54 30.66
C GLY A 2 -5.52 -4.12 30.33
N THR A 3 -4.32 -3.75 30.73
CA THR A 3 -3.70 -2.49 30.35
C THR A 3 -3.53 -2.51 28.84
N VAL A 4 -4.28 -1.67 28.12
CA VAL A 4 -4.10 -1.46 26.68
C VAL A 4 -2.66 -0.99 26.48
N VAL A 5 -1.81 -1.81 25.88
CA VAL A 5 -0.44 -1.41 25.54
C VAL A 5 -0.55 -0.63 24.24
N LEU A 6 -0.91 0.65 24.37
CA LEU A 6 -0.90 1.57 23.24
C LEU A 6 0.51 1.60 22.64
N ILE A 7 0.64 1.16 21.39
CA ILE A 7 1.88 1.34 20.62
C ILE A 7 2.19 2.83 20.58
N SER A 8 3.41 3.18 20.97
CA SER A 8 3.91 4.56 20.87
C SER A 8 4.61 4.72 19.52
N PRO A 9 3.98 5.37 18.52
CA PRO A 9 4.65 5.63 17.25
C PRO A 9 5.82 6.59 17.45
N THR A 10 6.96 6.26 16.86
CA THR A 10 8.09 7.19 16.70
C THR A 10 7.85 8.10 15.50
N VAL A 11 7.35 7.52 14.40
CA VAL A 11 6.90 8.23 13.20
C VAL A 11 5.50 7.75 12.86
N ASP A 12 4.63 8.69 12.51
CA ASP A 12 3.26 8.44 12.05
C ASP A 12 2.88 9.44 10.95
N LEU A 13 2.78 8.96 9.71
CA LEU A 13 2.44 9.78 8.54
C LEU A 13 0.94 9.81 8.25
N ARG A 14 0.07 9.17 9.05
CA ARG A 14 -1.38 9.05 8.75
C ARG A 14 -2.06 10.40 8.49
N SER A 15 -1.69 11.43 9.24
CA SER A 15 -2.24 12.79 9.09
C SER A 15 -1.84 13.49 7.78
N GLN A 16 -0.84 12.96 7.08
CA GLN A 16 -0.34 13.49 5.80
C GLN A 16 -0.94 12.76 4.60
N LEU A 17 -1.78 11.76 4.82
CA LEU A 17 -2.37 10.93 3.77
C LEU A 17 -3.84 11.32 3.58
N LEU A 18 -4.30 11.20 2.33
CA LEU A 18 -5.72 11.28 2.02
C LEU A 18 -6.49 10.09 2.64
N PRO A 19 -7.84 10.16 2.78
CA PRO A 19 -8.64 9.10 3.41
C PRO A 19 -8.38 7.69 2.87
N VAL A 20 -8.55 6.66 3.69
CA VAL A 20 -8.35 5.26 3.29
C VAL A 20 -9.36 4.87 2.20
N ARG A 21 -8.91 4.02 1.28
CA ARG A 21 -9.71 3.53 0.16
C ARG A 21 -9.87 2.00 0.20
N GLU A 22 -10.80 1.50 -0.60
CA GLU A 22 -11.13 0.08 -0.67
C GLU A 22 -10.97 -0.46 -2.11
N GLN A 23 -10.13 -1.49 -2.28
CA GLN A 23 -9.94 -2.19 -3.55
C GLN A 23 -11.05 -3.22 -3.84
N GLY A 24 -11.82 -3.60 -2.82
CA GLY A 24 -12.80 -4.67 -2.91
C GLY A 24 -12.16 -5.99 -3.33
N ARG A 25 -12.79 -6.69 -4.28
CA ARG A 25 -12.34 -8.02 -4.75
C ARG A 25 -11.37 -8.00 -5.93
N ARG A 26 -11.00 -6.81 -6.42
CA ARG A 26 -10.09 -6.68 -7.58
C ARG A 26 -8.65 -6.73 -7.09
N GLN A 27 -7.75 -7.25 -7.94
CA GLN A 27 -6.33 -7.40 -7.62
C GLN A 27 -5.53 -6.10 -7.85
N ALA A 28 -5.96 -5.02 -7.20
CA ALA A 28 -5.44 -3.67 -7.41
C ALA A 28 -4.53 -3.14 -6.28
N CYS A 29 -4.10 -4.00 -5.34
CA CYS A 29 -3.33 -3.60 -4.16
C CYS A 29 -2.07 -2.78 -4.47
N LEU A 30 -1.27 -3.19 -5.48
CA LEU A 30 -0.08 -2.45 -5.92
C LEU A 30 -0.41 -1.04 -6.45
N PRO A 31 -1.38 -0.86 -7.38
CA PRO A 31 -1.87 0.45 -7.77
C PRO A 31 -2.35 1.29 -6.58
N PHE A 32 -3.07 0.72 -5.61
CA PHE A 32 -3.52 1.46 -4.42
C PHE A 32 -2.35 1.97 -3.57
N ALA A 33 -1.42 1.08 -3.22
CA ALA A 33 -0.26 1.45 -2.41
C ALA A 33 0.63 2.48 -3.13
N SER A 34 0.88 2.28 -4.43
CA SER A 34 1.67 3.20 -5.26
C SER A 34 0.99 4.56 -5.44
N SER A 35 -0.33 4.59 -5.62
CA SER A 35 -1.08 5.85 -5.74
C SER A 35 -1.02 6.65 -4.44
N CYS A 36 -1.15 5.99 -3.28
CA CYS A 36 -1.07 6.67 -1.99
C CYS A 36 0.34 7.24 -1.73
N ALA A 37 1.39 6.50 -2.09
CA ALA A 37 2.76 7.02 -2.05
C ALA A 37 2.91 8.26 -2.96
N HIS A 38 2.33 8.21 -4.16
CA HIS A 38 2.44 9.26 -5.16
C HIS A 38 1.66 10.52 -4.76
N GLU A 39 0.46 10.35 -4.21
CA GLU A 39 -0.34 11.43 -3.60
C GLU A 39 0.44 12.12 -2.47
N HIS A 40 1.08 11.34 -1.59
CA HIS A 40 1.89 11.86 -0.48
C HIS A 40 3.11 12.66 -0.97
N GLN A 41 3.90 12.11 -1.90
CA GLN A 41 5.08 12.81 -2.46
C GLN A 41 4.69 14.15 -3.11
N ARG A 42 3.49 14.21 -3.69
CA ARG A 42 2.96 15.40 -4.36
C ARG A 42 2.30 16.39 -3.43
N MET A 43 2.11 16.05 -2.15
CA MET A 43 1.26 16.81 -1.23
C MET A 43 -0.13 17.06 -1.85
N ALA A 44 -0.71 16.04 -2.48
CA ALA A 44 -1.96 16.15 -3.21
C ALA A 44 -3.13 16.47 -2.26
N ASP A 45 -4.06 17.31 -2.73
CA ASP A 45 -5.30 17.68 -2.03
C ASP A 45 -6.50 16.81 -2.45
N ALA A 46 -6.32 15.96 -3.46
CA ALA A 46 -7.32 15.05 -3.99
C ALA A 46 -6.68 13.73 -4.47
N HIS A 47 -7.47 12.66 -4.48
CA HIS A 47 -7.01 11.36 -4.94
C HIS A 47 -6.65 11.34 -6.42
N LEU A 48 -5.65 10.53 -6.74
CA LEU A 48 -5.26 10.17 -8.10
C LEU A 48 -5.97 8.88 -8.53
N SER A 49 -6.20 8.74 -9.83
CA SER A 49 -6.93 7.59 -10.39
C SER A 49 -6.12 6.31 -10.25
N VAL A 50 -6.54 5.46 -9.31
CA VAL A 50 -6.03 4.09 -9.17
C VAL A 50 -6.43 3.25 -10.38
N GLU A 51 -7.63 3.48 -10.94
CA GLU A 51 -8.12 2.76 -12.12
C GLU A 51 -7.20 2.94 -13.32
N TYR A 52 -6.77 4.18 -13.56
CA TYR A 52 -5.87 4.53 -14.67
C TYR A 52 -4.50 3.85 -14.51
N LEU A 53 -3.92 3.93 -13.31
CA LEU A 53 -2.65 3.23 -13.02
C LEU A 53 -2.79 1.72 -13.19
N PHE A 54 -3.88 1.14 -12.67
CA PHE A 54 -4.13 -0.30 -12.73
C PHE A 54 -4.26 -0.82 -14.16
N PHE A 55 -5.03 -0.12 -15.00
CA PHE A 55 -5.19 -0.47 -16.41
C PHE A 55 -3.85 -0.55 -17.14
N HIS A 56 -3.04 0.51 -17.02
CA HIS A 56 -1.74 0.63 -17.68
C HIS A 56 -0.69 -0.33 -17.11
N ALA A 57 -0.77 -0.64 -15.81
CA ALA A 57 0.10 -1.62 -15.18
C ALA A 57 -0.27 -3.06 -15.60
N ILE A 58 -1.56 -3.38 -15.77
CA ILE A 58 -2.00 -4.70 -16.26
C ILE A 58 -1.57 -4.91 -17.71
N ALA A 59 -1.71 -3.90 -18.57
CA ALA A 59 -1.28 -3.96 -19.96
C ALA A 59 0.22 -4.25 -20.12
N ARG A 60 1.04 -3.88 -19.13
CA ARG A 60 2.49 -4.12 -19.07
C ARG A 60 2.90 -5.37 -18.28
N ALA A 61 1.95 -6.03 -17.63
CA ALA A 61 2.15 -7.25 -16.87
C ALA A 61 1.57 -8.44 -17.66
N SER A 62 0.56 -9.10 -17.09
CA SER A 62 -0.06 -10.30 -17.65
C SER A 62 -1.15 -10.01 -18.69
N GLY A 63 -1.62 -8.76 -18.79
CA GLY A 63 -2.85 -8.42 -19.50
C GLY A 63 -4.13 -8.94 -18.83
N ASN A 64 -4.05 -9.61 -17.69
CA ASN A 64 -5.20 -10.17 -16.96
C ASN A 64 -5.40 -9.49 -15.60
N PRO A 65 -6.43 -8.63 -15.44
CA PRO A 65 -6.67 -7.93 -14.17
C PRO A 65 -7.08 -8.85 -13.01
N LEU A 66 -7.43 -10.12 -13.27
CA LEU A 66 -7.84 -11.06 -12.23
C LEU A 66 -6.68 -11.61 -11.40
N ILE A 67 -5.43 -11.42 -11.83
CA ILE A 67 -4.23 -11.89 -11.12
C ILE A 67 -3.35 -10.74 -10.62
N GLY A 68 -3.75 -9.50 -10.86
CA GLY A 68 -3.00 -8.31 -10.45
C GLY A 68 -1.81 -7.99 -11.36
N THR A 69 -0.98 -7.08 -10.88
CA THR A 69 0.20 -6.55 -11.59
C THR A 69 1.47 -6.78 -10.78
N THR A 70 2.61 -6.24 -11.23
CA THR A 70 3.91 -6.34 -10.56
C THR A 70 4.45 -4.95 -10.20
N MET A 71 5.39 -4.88 -9.25
CA MET A 71 6.09 -3.64 -8.90
C MET A 71 6.68 -2.97 -10.15
N THR A 72 7.37 -3.74 -11.00
CA THR A 72 7.98 -3.23 -12.24
C THR A 72 6.95 -2.68 -13.21
N ALA A 73 5.87 -3.41 -13.48
CA ALA A 73 4.84 -2.95 -14.42
C ALA A 73 4.11 -1.70 -13.90
N THR A 74 3.86 -1.65 -12.59
CA THR A 74 3.29 -0.47 -11.91
C THR A 74 4.23 0.74 -11.99
N ALA A 75 5.53 0.53 -11.74
CA ALA A 75 6.54 1.57 -11.85
C ALA A 75 6.64 2.14 -13.27
N VAL A 76 6.65 1.29 -14.29
CA VAL A 76 6.70 1.73 -15.69
C VAL A 76 5.42 2.47 -16.07
N ALA A 77 4.24 1.99 -15.66
CA ALA A 77 2.98 2.67 -15.91
C ALA A 77 2.94 4.07 -15.25
N LEU A 78 3.40 4.17 -14.00
CA LEU A 78 3.47 5.44 -13.29
C LEU A 78 4.42 6.44 -13.95
N ALA A 79 5.57 5.96 -14.44
CA ALA A 79 6.57 6.81 -15.10
C ALA A 79 6.14 7.23 -16.52
N GLN A 80 5.45 6.36 -17.27
CA GLN A 80 5.13 6.59 -18.69
C GLN A 80 3.75 7.21 -18.91
N ASP A 81 2.74 6.75 -18.17
CA ASP A 81 1.35 7.20 -18.33
C ASP A 81 0.94 8.14 -17.20
N GLY A 82 1.45 7.92 -15.99
CA GLY A 82 1.09 8.70 -14.82
C GLY A 82 -0.31 8.40 -14.31
N GLN A 83 -0.88 9.34 -13.56
CA GLN A 83 -2.24 9.27 -13.04
C GLN A 83 -2.96 10.61 -13.21
N PRO A 84 -4.17 10.64 -13.77
CA PRO A 84 -5.05 11.80 -13.68
C PRO A 84 -5.67 11.89 -12.28
N LEU A 85 -6.48 12.91 -12.04
CA LEU A 85 -7.34 12.94 -10.85
C LEU A 85 -8.31 11.76 -10.86
N GLU A 86 -8.64 11.27 -9.67
CA GLU A 86 -9.64 10.19 -9.47
C GLU A 86 -10.98 10.51 -10.15
N ALA A 87 -11.38 11.79 -10.15
CA ALA A 87 -12.64 12.23 -10.77
C ALA A 87 -12.70 12.03 -12.30
N GLU A 88 -11.55 11.87 -12.98
CA GLU A 88 -11.51 11.64 -14.42
C GLU A 88 -11.76 10.19 -14.79
N TRP A 89 -11.24 9.25 -13.99
CA TRP A 89 -11.57 7.84 -14.10
C TRP A 89 -11.68 7.20 -12.71
N PRO A 90 -12.88 7.21 -12.13
CA PRO A 90 -13.09 6.67 -10.79
C PRO A 90 -12.87 5.16 -10.73
N TYR A 91 -12.28 4.71 -9.63
CA TYR A 91 -12.15 3.30 -9.32
C TYR A 91 -13.50 2.67 -9.02
N ALA A 92 -13.80 1.57 -9.71
CA ALA A 92 -14.99 0.77 -9.47
C ALA A 92 -14.63 -0.51 -8.69
N LEU A 93 -15.42 -0.85 -7.67
CA LEU A 93 -15.25 -2.11 -6.91
C LEU A 93 -15.47 -3.37 -7.77
N VAL A 94 -16.19 -3.20 -8.89
CA VAL A 94 -16.38 -4.22 -9.92
C VAL A 94 -15.69 -3.76 -11.19
N GLN A 95 -14.92 -4.66 -11.80
CA GLN A 95 -14.21 -4.42 -13.07
C GLN A 95 -15.20 -3.97 -14.16
N PRO A 96 -15.05 -2.76 -14.74
CA PRO A 96 -15.91 -2.33 -15.83
C PRO A 96 -15.77 -3.23 -17.06
N ASP A 97 -16.85 -3.39 -17.83
CA ASP A 97 -16.87 -4.07 -19.12
C ASP A 97 -17.69 -3.24 -20.13
N PRO A 98 -17.09 -2.66 -21.20
CA PRO A 98 -15.67 -2.78 -21.55
C PRO A 98 -14.76 -2.06 -20.54
N TRP A 99 -13.57 -2.60 -20.33
CA TRP A 99 -12.53 -1.94 -19.54
C TRP A 99 -11.63 -1.11 -20.43
N SER A 100 -11.90 0.19 -20.52
CA SER A 100 -11.11 1.12 -21.33
C SER A 100 -10.98 2.49 -20.67
N PRO A 101 -9.79 3.13 -20.76
CA PRO A 101 -9.57 4.45 -20.21
C PRO A 101 -10.39 5.50 -20.98
N PRO A 102 -10.93 6.52 -20.28
CA PRO A 102 -11.53 7.67 -20.93
C PRO A 102 -10.44 8.54 -21.57
N ALA A 103 -10.85 9.41 -22.50
CA ALA A 103 -10.00 10.51 -22.91
C ALA A 103 -9.83 11.49 -21.73
N LEU A 104 -8.59 11.69 -21.29
CA LEU A 104 -8.28 12.58 -20.19
C LEU A 104 -8.56 14.04 -20.57
N LYS A 105 -9.09 14.79 -19.61
CA LYS A 105 -9.34 16.23 -19.69
C LYS A 105 -8.15 17.04 -19.15
N SER A 106 -7.31 16.43 -18.31
CA SER A 106 -6.09 17.05 -17.79
C SER A 106 -4.85 16.16 -17.98
N GLU A 107 -3.66 16.74 -17.80
CA GLU A 107 -2.42 15.97 -17.86
C GLU A 107 -2.30 15.03 -16.66
N ALA A 108 -1.93 13.78 -16.94
CA ALA A 108 -1.64 12.81 -15.90
C ALA A 108 -0.27 13.10 -15.26
N TRP A 109 -0.22 13.07 -13.93
CA TRP A 109 1.02 13.28 -13.18
C TRP A 109 1.83 12.00 -13.13
N LYS A 110 3.13 12.13 -13.39
CA LYS A 110 4.08 11.02 -13.44
C LYS A 110 5.01 11.08 -12.24
N ALA A 111 5.48 9.92 -11.82
CA ALA A 111 6.54 9.80 -10.84
C ALA A 111 7.41 8.57 -11.09
N THR A 112 8.62 8.59 -10.55
CA THR A 112 9.54 7.47 -10.64
C THR A 112 9.39 6.62 -9.39
N LEU A 113 8.75 5.46 -9.53
CA LEU A 113 8.75 4.43 -8.50
C LEU A 113 9.89 3.47 -8.79
N VAL A 114 10.76 3.24 -7.80
CA VAL A 114 11.95 2.38 -7.93
C VAL A 114 11.74 1.11 -7.11
N PRO A 115 11.49 -0.04 -7.76
CA PRO A 115 11.54 -1.34 -7.09
C PRO A 115 12.93 -1.60 -6.50
N ASN A 116 12.98 -2.05 -5.27
CA ASN A 116 14.19 -2.31 -4.50
C ASN A 116 13.95 -3.41 -3.45
N GLN A 117 14.96 -3.65 -2.61
CA GLN A 117 14.86 -4.54 -1.45
C GLN A 117 15.51 -3.84 -0.26
N LEU A 118 14.68 -3.21 0.55
CA LEU A 118 15.12 -2.49 1.76
C LEU A 118 15.20 -3.45 2.95
N SER A 119 16.23 -3.27 3.78
CA SER A 119 16.27 -3.89 5.11
C SER A 119 15.28 -3.20 6.06
N PHE A 120 14.94 -3.83 7.19
CA PHE A 120 14.11 -3.19 8.22
C PHE A 120 14.66 -1.82 8.66
N SER A 121 15.98 -1.71 8.84
CA SER A 121 16.62 -0.43 9.19
C SER A 121 16.51 0.62 8.09
N ASP A 122 16.51 0.20 6.82
CA ASP A 122 16.31 1.14 5.71
C ASP A 122 14.85 1.61 5.63
N LEU A 123 13.88 0.73 5.93
CA LEU A 123 12.46 1.12 6.05
C LEU A 123 12.30 2.23 7.10
N VAL A 124 12.86 2.02 8.30
CA VAL A 124 12.86 3.02 9.38
C VAL A 124 13.52 4.32 8.91
N SER A 125 14.69 4.23 8.25
CA SER A 125 15.43 5.40 7.77
C SER A 125 14.69 6.19 6.68
N HIS A 126 13.86 5.54 5.85
CA HIS A 126 13.00 6.22 4.89
C HIS A 126 11.82 6.90 5.60
N LEU A 127 11.19 6.22 6.55
CA LEU A 127 10.07 6.76 7.31
C LEU A 127 10.48 7.95 8.19
N ASP A 128 11.67 7.93 8.79
CA ASP A 128 12.23 9.08 9.52
C ASP A 128 12.37 10.34 8.65
N LYS A 129 12.51 10.17 7.33
CA LYS A 129 12.54 11.27 6.35
C LYS A 129 11.15 11.67 5.87
N GLY A 130 10.10 11.08 6.43
CA GLY A 130 8.73 11.26 6.00
C GLY A 130 8.41 10.59 4.66
N ALA A 131 9.22 9.64 4.18
CA ALA A 131 9.01 8.98 2.90
C ALA A 131 8.33 7.61 3.08
N PRO A 132 7.05 7.46 2.67
CA PRO A 132 6.38 6.16 2.73
C PRO A 132 6.96 5.18 1.68
N ILE A 133 6.85 3.88 1.98
CA ILE A 133 7.43 2.81 1.14
C ILE A 133 6.34 1.83 0.74
N VAL A 134 6.25 1.48 -0.55
CA VAL A 134 5.37 0.40 -1.00
C VAL A 134 6.01 -0.93 -0.59
N LEU A 135 5.28 -1.77 0.13
CA LEU A 135 5.72 -3.10 0.57
C LEU A 135 4.97 -4.18 -0.22
N GLY A 136 5.70 -5.13 -0.80
CA GLY A 136 5.17 -6.39 -1.30
C GLY A 136 5.44 -7.52 -0.30
N LEU A 137 4.37 -8.07 0.25
CA LEU A 137 4.37 -9.08 1.32
C LEU A 137 3.78 -10.40 0.83
N VAL A 138 4.12 -11.50 1.49
CA VAL A 138 3.24 -12.67 1.56
C VAL A 138 2.42 -12.56 2.85
N ILE A 139 1.11 -12.37 2.73
CA ILE A 139 0.22 -12.23 3.88
C ILE A 139 -0.24 -13.58 4.41
N THR A 140 -0.52 -13.64 5.70
CA THR A 140 -0.95 -14.84 6.42
C THR A 140 -2.42 -14.79 6.84
N ASP A 141 -2.93 -15.82 7.53
CA ASP A 141 -4.27 -15.77 8.14
C ASP A 141 -4.41 -14.63 9.14
N ALA A 142 -3.40 -14.45 10.00
CA ALA A 142 -3.41 -13.39 11.02
C ALA A 142 -3.51 -11.98 10.41
N PHE A 143 -3.04 -11.79 9.17
CA PHE A 143 -3.12 -10.51 8.48
C PHE A 143 -4.56 -10.05 8.20
N PHE A 144 -5.51 -10.98 8.11
CA PHE A 144 -6.92 -10.64 7.87
C PHE A 144 -7.61 -10.05 9.09
N ASP A 145 -7.08 -10.30 10.30
CA ASP A 145 -7.70 -9.95 11.57
C ASP A 145 -6.65 -9.39 12.54
N PRO A 146 -6.17 -8.14 12.31
CA PRO A 146 -5.37 -7.43 13.31
C PRO A 146 -6.13 -7.37 14.64
N ASP A 147 -5.42 -7.46 15.76
CA ASP A 147 -6.04 -7.42 17.08
C ASP A 147 -6.62 -6.04 17.46
N ASP A 148 -7.19 -5.94 18.66
CA ASP A 148 -7.80 -4.71 19.17
C ASP A 148 -6.79 -3.52 19.27
N ASP A 149 -5.49 -3.81 19.37
CA ASP A 149 -4.40 -2.82 19.37
C ASP A 149 -3.88 -2.53 17.95
N GLY A 150 -4.46 -3.16 16.94
CA GLY A 150 -4.11 -3.01 15.54
C GLY A 150 -2.87 -3.75 15.12
N VAL A 151 -2.41 -4.73 15.88
CA VAL A 151 -1.22 -5.52 15.56
C VAL A 151 -1.64 -6.74 14.78
N VAL A 152 -0.94 -7.04 13.69
CA VAL A 152 -1.08 -8.35 13.04
C VAL A 152 -0.27 -9.37 13.85
N PRO A 153 -0.93 -10.40 14.43
CA PRO A 153 -0.21 -11.40 15.21
C PRO A 153 0.85 -12.13 14.39
N ASP A 154 2.08 -12.18 14.89
CA ASP A 154 3.16 -12.95 14.26
C ASP A 154 3.17 -14.40 14.79
N LEU A 155 2.30 -15.24 14.23
CA LEU A 155 2.13 -16.62 14.67
C LEU A 155 3.18 -17.56 14.07
N THR A 156 3.55 -18.61 14.80
CA THR A 156 4.44 -19.67 14.29
C THR A 156 3.92 -21.04 14.77
N PRO A 157 3.34 -21.88 13.87
CA PRO A 157 3.13 -21.61 12.45
C PRO A 157 1.98 -20.63 12.19
N ASP A 158 2.04 -19.93 11.06
CA ASP A 158 0.92 -19.22 10.44
C ASP A 158 0.81 -19.65 8.98
N ILE A 159 -0.40 -19.61 8.41
CA ILE A 159 -0.64 -20.08 7.06
C ILE A 159 -0.51 -18.93 6.06
N GLU A 160 0.48 -19.00 5.17
CA GLU A 160 0.61 -18.08 4.05
C GLU A 160 -0.60 -18.19 3.09
N ARG A 161 -1.08 -17.05 2.61
CA ARG A 161 -2.30 -16.95 1.79
C ARG A 161 -2.04 -16.42 0.39
N ALA A 162 -1.47 -15.23 0.29
CA ALA A 162 -1.32 -14.54 -0.99
C ALA A 162 -0.20 -13.51 -0.96
N GLY A 163 0.31 -13.15 -2.15
CA GLY A 163 1.05 -11.91 -2.31
C GLY A 163 0.11 -10.71 -2.18
N HIS A 164 0.51 -9.69 -1.44
CA HIS A 164 -0.27 -8.47 -1.23
C HIS A 164 0.63 -7.24 -1.10
N ALA A 165 0.12 -6.08 -1.51
CA ALA A 165 0.85 -4.83 -1.41
C ALA A 165 0.16 -3.83 -0.49
N VAL A 166 0.94 -3.21 0.38
CA VAL A 166 0.52 -2.18 1.35
C VAL A 166 1.52 -1.03 1.36
N LEU A 167 1.19 0.07 2.04
CA LEU A 167 2.10 1.21 2.19
C LEU A 167 2.63 1.29 3.62
N ALA A 168 3.94 1.29 3.83
CA ALA A 168 4.56 1.64 5.11
C ALA A 168 4.45 3.15 5.34
N VAL A 169 3.89 3.56 6.48
CA VAL A 169 3.54 4.96 6.79
C VAL A 169 3.96 5.38 8.20
N GLY A 170 4.71 4.55 8.92
CA GLY A 170 5.21 4.89 10.24
C GLY A 170 5.97 3.75 10.87
N HIS A 171 6.61 4.03 11.99
CA HIS A 171 7.29 3.01 12.79
C HIS A 171 7.23 3.37 14.28
N GLY A 172 7.39 2.36 15.13
CA GLY A 172 7.25 2.47 16.56
C GLY A 172 7.71 1.22 17.28
N MET A 173 7.33 1.10 18.55
CA MET A 173 7.67 -0.04 19.40
C MET A 173 6.41 -0.69 19.95
N HIS A 174 6.30 -2.01 19.79
CA HIS A 174 5.27 -2.84 20.41
C HIS A 174 5.95 -3.81 21.36
N GLU A 175 5.66 -3.69 22.67
CA GLU A 175 6.24 -4.56 23.72
C GLU A 175 7.77 -4.72 23.69
N GLY A 176 8.49 -3.69 23.24
CA GLY A 176 9.95 -3.72 23.12
C GLY A 176 10.49 -4.25 21.79
N GLU A 177 9.61 -4.64 20.87
CA GLU A 177 9.94 -5.00 19.50
C GLU A 177 9.65 -3.83 18.53
N PRO A 178 10.57 -3.50 17.60
CA PRO A 178 10.29 -2.54 16.54
C PRO A 178 9.14 -3.02 15.64
N ALA A 179 8.29 -2.10 15.20
CA ALA A 179 7.17 -2.39 14.31
C ALA A 179 6.99 -1.31 13.24
N ILE A 180 6.44 -1.70 12.10
CA ILE A 180 6.08 -0.82 10.97
C ILE A 180 4.57 -0.64 10.96
N LEU A 181 4.11 0.61 10.94
CA LEU A 181 2.72 0.95 10.67
C LEU A 181 2.48 0.89 9.17
N VAL A 182 1.54 0.05 8.74
CA VAL A 182 1.13 -0.07 7.34
C VAL A 182 -0.28 0.45 7.14
N ARG A 183 -0.51 1.04 5.96
CA ARG A 183 -1.82 1.37 5.41
C ARG A 183 -2.21 0.32 4.39
N ASN A 184 -3.38 -0.27 4.58
CA ASN A 184 -3.97 -1.22 3.65
C ASN A 184 -4.99 -0.52 2.73
N SER A 185 -5.53 -1.26 1.76
CA SER A 185 -6.56 -0.81 0.83
C SER A 185 -7.84 -1.66 0.94
N TRP A 186 -8.16 -2.11 2.15
CA TRP A 186 -9.35 -2.92 2.45
C TRP A 186 -10.41 -2.12 3.23
N GLY A 187 -10.41 -0.79 3.06
CA GLY A 187 -11.32 0.11 3.76
C GLY A 187 -10.95 0.38 5.22
N GLU A 188 -11.65 1.33 5.82
CA GLU A 188 -11.37 1.80 7.19
C GLU A 188 -11.74 0.79 8.27
N ALA A 189 -12.61 -0.18 7.97
CA ALA A 189 -13.03 -1.20 8.93
C ALA A 189 -11.93 -2.23 9.23
N TRP A 190 -10.89 -2.33 8.40
CA TRP A 190 -9.78 -3.25 8.64
C TRP A 190 -8.77 -2.61 9.60
N GLY A 191 -8.45 -3.30 10.71
CA GLY A 191 -7.51 -2.83 11.73
C GLY A 191 -7.89 -1.46 12.32
N LEU A 192 -6.88 -0.62 12.53
CA LEU A 192 -7.02 0.75 13.03
C LEU A 192 -7.32 1.73 11.89
N GLN A 193 -8.59 1.85 11.52
CA GLN A 193 -9.01 2.79 10.47
C GLN A 193 -8.25 2.54 9.14
N GLY A 194 -8.14 1.28 8.73
CA GLY A 194 -7.41 0.86 7.52
C GLY A 194 -5.90 0.68 7.70
N HIS A 195 -5.41 0.68 8.94
CA HIS A 195 -3.99 0.56 9.26
C HIS A 195 -3.73 -0.57 10.25
N ALA A 196 -2.53 -1.12 10.23
CA ALA A 196 -2.10 -2.09 11.23
C ALA A 196 -0.60 -2.00 11.47
N TRP A 197 -0.15 -2.53 12.60
CA TRP A 197 1.25 -2.67 12.96
C TRP A 197 1.74 -4.07 12.60
N LEU A 198 2.87 -4.12 11.89
CA LEU A 198 3.60 -5.34 11.59
C LEU A 198 4.89 -5.33 12.40
N THR A 199 5.06 -6.29 13.30
CA THR A 199 6.30 -6.41 14.08
C THR A 199 7.49 -6.70 13.17
N ARG A 200 8.71 -6.43 13.65
CA ARG A 200 9.93 -6.71 12.90
C ARG A 200 10.01 -8.17 12.51
N THR A 201 9.67 -9.10 13.40
CA THR A 201 9.68 -10.53 13.08
C THR A 201 8.72 -10.88 11.94
N TYR A 202 7.53 -10.27 11.91
CA TYR A 202 6.60 -10.44 10.79
C TYR A 202 7.20 -9.89 9.48
N ILE A 203 7.74 -8.66 9.51
CA ILE A 203 8.37 -8.02 8.34
C ILE A 203 9.54 -8.87 7.82
N ASP A 204 10.44 -9.30 8.68
CA ASP A 204 11.63 -10.09 8.31
C ASP A 204 11.23 -11.44 7.68
N ARG A 205 10.09 -12.02 8.07
CA ARG A 205 9.56 -13.26 7.50
C ARG A 205 8.78 -13.07 6.21
N GLN A 206 8.00 -12.00 6.11
CA GLN A 206 6.95 -11.87 5.09
C GLN A 206 7.25 -10.88 3.97
N LEU A 207 8.19 -9.95 4.17
CA LEU A 207 8.59 -9.01 3.13
C LEU A 207 9.31 -9.74 2.00
N ARG A 208 8.97 -9.39 0.76
CA ARG A 208 9.57 -9.97 -0.47
C ARG A 208 10.20 -8.91 -1.36
N GLU A 209 9.53 -7.77 -1.49
CA GLU A 209 9.99 -6.67 -2.31
C GLU A 209 9.49 -5.33 -1.76
N THR A 210 10.19 -4.26 -2.10
CA THR A 210 9.83 -2.90 -1.74
C THR A 210 9.87 -2.00 -2.97
N ALA A 211 9.23 -0.84 -2.91
CA ALA A 211 9.46 0.22 -3.86
C ALA A 211 9.33 1.60 -3.22
N THR A 212 10.18 2.52 -3.66
CA THR A 212 10.25 3.90 -3.16
C THR A 212 10.08 4.89 -4.28
N LEU A 213 9.36 5.98 -4.03
CA LEU A 213 9.34 7.11 -4.96
C LEU A 213 10.63 7.93 -4.86
N THR A 214 11.12 8.39 -6.00
CA THR A 214 12.30 9.26 -6.15
C THR A 214 11.98 10.51 -6.92
#